data_AF-A0A4V1RZV3-F1
#
_entry.id   AF-A0A4V1RZV3-F1
#
_cell.length_a   1.000
_cell.length_b   1.000
_cell.length_c   1.000
_cell.angle_alpha   90.00
_cell.angle_beta   90.00
_cell.angle_gamma   90.00
#
_symmetry.space_group_name_H-M   'P 1'
#
loop_
_entity.id
_entity.type
_entity.pdbx_description
1 polymer ?
#
loop_
_entity_poly.entity_id
_entity_poly.type
_entity_poly.pdbx_seq_one_letter_code
_entity_poly.pdbx_strand_id
1 'polypeptide(L)'
;MAQLFSQRSRHLQWRRLWLLLVGLRKSLAITTDALEQMKQHLEVTDQDFETARAEELIRRHDVMAHVHAFGAVAPAAASIMHYGATSCFVTDNTKLILMRNAPGPSPSRTT
;
A
#
# COMPACT_ATOMS: atom_id res chain seq x y z
N MET A 1 4.56 -4.48 19.02
CA MET A 1 3.41 -3.62 18.68
C MET A 1 3.81 -2.40 17.83
N ALA A 2 4.84 -1.63 18.21
CA ALA A 2 5.26 -0.42 17.48
C ALA A 2 5.61 -0.65 16.00
N GLN A 3 6.32 -1.75 15.68
CA GLN A 3 6.64 -2.08 14.29
C GLN A 3 5.41 -2.34 13.44
N LEU A 4 4.41 -3.09 13.96
CA LEU A 4 3.19 -3.45 13.24
C LEU A 4 2.37 -2.22 12.80
N PHE A 5 2.33 -1.19 13.64
CA PHE A 5 1.61 0.06 13.35
C PHE A 5 2.52 1.17 12.80
N SER A 6 3.72 0.83 12.37
CA SER A 6 4.64 1.78 11.74
C SER A 6 4.13 2.27 10.38
N GLN A 7 4.63 3.43 9.93
CA GLN A 7 4.34 3.93 8.58
C GLN A 7 4.79 2.92 7.51
N ARG A 8 5.97 2.32 7.66
CA ARG A 8 6.48 1.33 6.72
C ARG A 8 5.54 0.12 6.61
N SER A 9 5.03 -0.40 7.73
CA SER A 9 4.04 -1.49 7.71
C SER A 9 2.71 -1.09 7.06
N ARG A 10 2.25 0.15 7.29
CA ARG A 10 1.04 0.68 6.65
C ARG A 10 1.19 0.74 5.13
N HIS A 11 2.24 1.39 4.63
CA HIS A 11 2.41 1.59 3.19
C HIS A 11 2.83 0.31 2.46
N LEU A 12 3.54 -0.61 3.12
CA LEU A 12 3.72 -1.98 2.63
C LEU A 12 2.37 -2.66 2.41
N GLN A 13 1.44 -2.52 3.36
CA GLN A 13 0.11 -3.11 3.23
C GLN A 13 -0.71 -2.43 2.12
N TRP A 14 -0.53 -1.13 1.87
CA TRP A 14 -1.14 -0.44 0.72
C TRP A 14 -0.64 -1.02 -0.61
N ARG A 15 0.69 -1.18 -0.76
CA ARG A 15 1.28 -1.81 -1.96
C ARG A 15 0.75 -3.22 -2.21
N ARG A 16 0.58 -4.01 -1.14
CA ARG A 16 -0.04 -5.34 -1.22
C ARG A 16 -1.51 -5.29 -1.66
N LEU A 17 -2.30 -4.37 -1.12
CA LEU A 17 -3.71 -4.21 -1.50
C LEU A 17 -3.85 -3.76 -2.95
N TRP A 18 -3.01 -2.85 -3.42
CA TRP A 18 -2.98 -2.46 -4.83
C TRP A 18 -2.55 -3.60 -5.75
N LEU A 19 -1.53 -4.38 -5.37
CA LEU A 19 -1.13 -5.57 -6.12
C LEU A 19 -2.30 -6.56 -6.26
N LEU A 20 -3.04 -6.79 -5.17
CA LEU A 20 -4.25 -7.63 -5.19
C LEU A 20 -5.33 -7.03 -6.09
N LEU A 21 -5.59 -5.72 -5.98
CA LEU A 21 -6.59 -5.03 -6.79
C LEU A 21 -6.30 -5.18 -8.29
N VAL A 22 -5.04 -4.98 -8.69
CA VAL A 22 -4.59 -5.17 -10.07
C VAL A 22 -4.70 -6.65 -10.46
N GLY A 23 -4.18 -7.57 -9.65
CA GLY A 23 -4.19 -9.01 -9.95
C GLY A 23 -5.59 -9.64 -10.10
N LEU A 24 -6.61 -9.08 -9.46
CA LEU A 24 -8.00 -9.60 -9.54
C LEU A 24 -8.75 -9.13 -10.80
N ARG A 25 -8.21 -8.17 -11.55
CA ARG A 25 -8.87 -7.60 -12.73
C ARG A 25 -8.62 -8.43 -13.97
N LYS A 26 -9.42 -9.47 -14.16
CA LYS A 26 -9.37 -10.36 -15.33
C LYS A 26 -9.79 -9.69 -16.65
N SER A 27 -10.54 -8.59 -16.61
CA SER A 27 -11.10 -7.93 -17.81
C SER A 27 -10.24 -6.81 -18.38
N LEU A 28 -9.21 -6.36 -17.65
CA LEU A 28 -8.23 -5.42 -18.17
C LEU A 28 -7.09 -6.25 -18.77
N ALA A 29 -6.56 -5.81 -19.91
CA ALA A 29 -5.35 -6.38 -20.50
C ALA A 29 -4.14 -6.03 -19.62
N ILE A 30 -4.05 -6.67 -18.46
CA ILE A 30 -2.98 -6.44 -17.49
C ILE A 30 -1.76 -7.17 -18.01
N THR A 31 -0.76 -6.39 -18.39
CA THR A 31 0.56 -6.94 -18.75
C THR A 31 1.15 -7.63 -17.53
N THR A 32 1.73 -8.82 -17.75
CA THR A 32 2.52 -9.54 -16.74
C THR A 32 3.55 -8.63 -16.06
N ASP A 33 4.16 -7.74 -16.84
CA ASP A 33 5.17 -6.78 -16.42
C ASP A 33 4.68 -5.83 -15.31
N ALA A 34 3.42 -5.39 -15.36
CA ALA A 34 2.85 -4.52 -14.34
C ALA A 34 2.82 -5.22 -12.97
N LEU A 35 2.40 -6.49 -12.95
CA LEU A 35 2.35 -7.28 -11.72
C LEU A 35 3.76 -7.63 -11.22
N GLU A 36 4.71 -7.87 -12.11
CA GLU A 36 6.10 -8.15 -11.74
C GLU A 36 6.79 -6.93 -11.12
N GLN A 37 6.68 -5.77 -11.75
CA GLN A 37 7.22 -4.52 -11.20
C GLN A 37 6.62 -4.22 -9.81
N MET A 38 5.31 -4.36 -9.65
CA MET A 38 4.67 -4.16 -8.36
C MET A 38 5.16 -5.15 -7.29
N LYS A 39 5.39 -6.43 -7.65
CA LYS A 39 5.92 -7.46 -6.73
C LYS A 39 7.35 -7.15 -6.31
N GLN A 40 8.20 -6.71 -7.23
CA GLN A 40 9.60 -6.37 -6.97
C GLN A 40 9.74 -5.17 -6.01
N HIS A 41 8.76 -4.26 -6.03
CA HIS A 41 8.77 -3.03 -5.24
C HIS A 41 7.73 -3.02 -4.09
N LEU A 42 7.34 -4.17 -3.55
CA LEU A 42 6.39 -4.21 -2.42
C LEU A 42 6.95 -3.56 -1.15
N GLU A 43 8.23 -3.77 -0.86
CA GLU A 43 8.89 -3.17 0.29
C GLU A 43 9.12 -1.68 0.03
N VAL A 44 8.74 -0.85 1.01
CA VAL A 44 8.82 0.61 0.89
C VAL A 44 10.19 1.10 1.34
N THR A 45 10.91 1.74 0.43
CA THR A 45 12.24 2.31 0.66
C THR A 45 12.15 3.74 1.18
N ASP A 46 13.25 4.28 1.70
CA ASP A 46 13.27 5.67 2.17
C ASP A 46 13.12 6.67 1.00
N GLN A 47 13.61 6.31 -0.19
CA GLN A 47 13.41 7.10 -1.41
C GLN A 47 11.93 7.18 -1.82
N ASP A 48 11.16 6.11 -1.60
CA ASP A 48 9.72 6.10 -1.84
C ASP A 48 9.00 7.10 -0.92
N PHE A 49 9.45 7.21 0.34
CA PHE A 49 8.91 8.18 1.30
C PHE A 49 9.24 9.62 0.92
N GLU A 50 10.46 9.89 0.44
CA GLU A 50 10.83 11.22 -0.06
C GLU A 50 9.97 11.63 -1.25
N THR A 51 9.79 10.70 -2.20
CA THR A 51 8.93 10.90 -3.37
C THR A 51 7.49 11.16 -2.94
N ALA A 52 6.95 10.34 -2.04
CA ALA A 52 5.61 10.52 -1.52
C ALA A 52 5.46 11.86 -0.78
N ARG A 53 6.46 12.29 0.00
CA ARG A 53 6.41 13.58 0.70
C ARG A 53 6.38 14.75 -0.27
N ALA A 54 7.19 14.71 -1.33
CA ALA A 54 7.19 15.73 -2.36
C ALA A 54 5.84 15.79 -3.09
N GLU A 55 5.28 14.64 -3.45
CA GLU A 55 3.98 14.52 -4.11
C GLU A 55 2.82 14.95 -3.21
N GLU A 56 2.89 14.68 -1.90
CA GLU A 56 1.87 15.09 -0.94
C GLU A 56 1.80 16.61 -0.80
N LEU A 57 2.92 17.32 -0.86
CA LEU A 57 2.93 18.79 -0.86
C LEU A 57 2.19 19.38 -2.07
N ILE A 58 2.29 18.72 -3.22
CA ILE A 58 1.66 19.14 -4.47
C ILE A 58 0.17 18.75 -4.47
N ARG A 59 -0.13 17.48 -4.16
CA ARG A 59 -1.47 16.89 -4.29
C ARG A 59 -2.36 17.16 -3.09
N ARG A 60 -1.76 17.46 -1.93
CA ARG A 60 -2.42 17.60 -0.63
C ARG A 60 -3.25 16.37 -0.24
N HIS A 61 -2.81 15.18 -0.68
CA HIS A 61 -3.47 13.91 -0.42
C HIS A 61 -2.45 12.76 -0.36
N ASP A 62 -2.31 12.18 0.83
CA ASP A 62 -1.38 11.10 1.18
C ASP A 62 -1.52 9.85 0.29
N VAL A 63 -2.72 9.31 0.12
CA VAL A 63 -2.98 8.12 -0.70
C VAL A 63 -2.55 8.38 -2.13
N MET A 64 -2.94 9.52 -2.71
CA MET A 64 -2.58 9.84 -4.09
C MET A 64 -1.09 10.11 -4.26
N ALA A 65 -0.42 10.66 -3.24
CA ALA A 65 1.02 10.79 -3.23
C ALA A 65 1.72 9.43 -3.25
N HIS A 66 1.24 8.47 -2.45
CA HIS A 66 1.77 7.10 -2.46
C HIS A 66 1.42 6.32 -3.73
N VAL A 67 0.28 6.58 -4.37
CA VAL A 67 -0.03 6.05 -5.72
C VAL A 67 1.03 6.54 -6.72
N HIS A 68 1.36 7.84 -6.70
CA HIS A 68 2.36 8.39 -7.61
C HIS A 68 3.76 7.85 -7.31
N ALA A 69 4.17 7.81 -6.04
CA ALA A 69 5.46 7.26 -5.64
C ALA A 69 5.61 5.78 -6.02
N PHE A 70 4.56 4.97 -5.84
CA PHE A 70 4.61 3.57 -6.26
C PHE A 70 4.56 3.41 -7.79
N GLY A 71 3.82 4.27 -8.49
CA GLY A 71 3.84 4.34 -9.95
C GLY A 71 5.21 4.72 -10.53
N ALA A 72 6.01 5.51 -9.83
CA ALA A 72 7.36 5.88 -10.26
C ALA A 72 8.31 4.67 -10.33
N VAL A 73 8.18 3.73 -9.38
CA VAL A 73 8.98 2.49 -9.35
C VAL A 73 8.32 1.32 -10.10
N ALA A 74 7.01 1.40 -10.36
CA ALA A 74 6.25 0.43 -11.15
C ALA A 74 5.48 1.11 -12.30
N PRO A 75 6.19 1.67 -13.30
CA PRO A 75 5.60 2.49 -14.36
C PRO A 75 4.55 1.75 -15.19
N ALA A 76 4.69 0.43 -15.41
CA ALA A 76 3.71 -0.35 -16.15
C ALA A 76 2.36 -0.48 -15.41
N ALA A 77 2.35 -0.31 -14.08
CA ALA A 77 1.14 -0.35 -13.27
C ALA A 77 0.54 1.03 -12.95
N ALA A 78 1.26 2.12 -13.21
CA ALA A 78 0.93 3.46 -12.72
C ALA A 78 -0.49 3.93 -13.08
N SER A 79 -0.96 3.65 -14.31
CA SER A 79 -2.29 4.07 -14.78
C SER A 79 -3.44 3.20 -14.28
N ILE A 80 -3.16 1.99 -13.78
CA ILE A 80 -4.19 0.99 -13.42
C ILE A 80 -4.24 0.68 -11.91
N MET A 81 -3.22 1.05 -11.15
CA MET A 81 -2.99 0.64 -9.77
C MET A 81 -4.13 0.95 -8.80
N HIS A 82 -4.74 2.14 -8.91
CA HIS A 82 -5.82 2.59 -8.03
C HIS A 82 -7.15 2.81 -8.78
N TYR A 83 -7.21 2.41 -10.04
CA TYR A 83 -8.39 2.62 -10.88
C TYR A 83 -9.63 2.04 -10.20
N GLY A 84 -10.76 2.74 -10.22
CA GLY A 84 -12.04 2.27 -9.66
C GLY A 84 -12.05 2.00 -8.14
N ALA A 85 -10.99 2.34 -7.41
CA ALA A 85 -10.94 2.33 -5.96
C ALA A 85 -10.96 3.77 -5.41
N THR A 86 -11.35 3.90 -4.16
CA THR A 86 -11.24 5.15 -3.38
C THR A 86 -10.16 5.00 -2.32
N SER A 87 -9.75 6.10 -1.68
CA SER A 87 -8.77 6.09 -0.59
C SER A 87 -9.11 5.07 0.51
N CYS A 88 -10.40 4.95 0.87
CA CYS A 88 -10.88 4.02 1.88
C CYS A 88 -10.53 2.55 1.56
N PHE A 89 -10.40 2.18 0.29
CA PHE A 89 -10.00 0.82 -0.08
C PHE A 89 -8.63 0.47 0.53
N VAL A 90 -7.66 1.38 0.52
CA VAL A 90 -6.33 1.09 1.09
C VAL A 90 -6.25 1.45 2.57
N THR A 91 -6.85 2.56 3.01
CA THR A 91 -6.74 3.00 4.42
C THR A 91 -7.45 2.04 5.36
N ASP A 92 -8.70 1.70 5.07
CA ASP A 92 -9.56 0.98 6.02
C ASP A 92 -9.24 -0.50 6.04
N ASN A 93 -9.04 -1.11 4.88
CA ASN A 93 -8.61 -2.51 4.80
C ASN A 93 -7.24 -2.72 5.46
N THR A 94 -6.31 -1.77 5.30
CA THR A 94 -5.03 -1.84 6.01
C THR A 94 -5.22 -1.76 7.51
N LYS A 95 -6.05 -0.83 7.99
CA LYS A 95 -6.34 -0.71 9.42
C LYS A 95 -6.92 -2.02 9.97
N LEU A 96 -7.90 -2.62 9.29
CA LEU A 96 -8.50 -3.89 9.68
C LEU A 96 -7.47 -5.03 9.71
N ILE A 97 -6.59 -5.12 8.70
CA ILE A 97 -5.53 -6.13 8.64
C ILE A 97 -4.54 -5.94 9.79
N LEU A 98 -4.10 -4.72 10.07
CA LEU A 98 -3.18 -4.43 11.17
C LEU A 98 -3.82 -4.71 12.53
N MET A 99 -5.09 -4.37 12.72
CA MET A 99 -5.83 -4.67 13.94
C MET A 99 -5.97 -6.19 14.15
N ARG A 100 -6.29 -6.94 13.10
CA ARG A 100 -6.35 -8.41 13.16
C ARG A 100 -5.01 -9.03 13.52
N ASN A 101 -3.92 -8.47 13.01
CA ASN A 101 -2.56 -8.97 13.25
C ASN A 101 -1.98 -8.49 14.59
N ALA A 102 -2.69 -7.60 15.31
CA ALA A 102 -2.23 -7.14 16.61
C ALA A 102 -2.31 -8.29 17.61
N PRO A 103 -1.29 -8.48 18.47
CA PRO A 103 -1.39 -9.45 19.54
C PRO A 103 -2.60 -9.09 20.42
N GLY A 104 -3.41 -10.09 20.75
CA GLY A 104 -4.51 -9.91 21.70
C GLY A 104 -3.99 -9.45 23.07
N PRO A 105 -4.89 -9.02 23.98
CA PRO A 105 -4.48 -8.74 25.34
C PRO A 105 -3.72 -9.96 25.88
N SER A 106 -2.50 -9.75 26.37
CA SER A 106 -1.81 -10.77 27.15
C SER A 106 -2.79 -11.18 28.25
N PRO A 107 -3.08 -12.48 28.44
CA PRO A 107 -3.81 -12.88 29.62
C PRO A 107 -2.99 -12.38 30.81
N SER A 108 -3.48 -11.35 31.49
CA SER A 108 -2.89 -10.88 32.73
C SER A 108 -2.86 -12.09 33.64
N ARG A 109 -1.68 -12.46 34.13
CA ARG A 109 -1.54 -13.34 35.28
C ARG A 109 -2.39 -12.75 36.39
N THR A 110 -3.57 -13.29 36.59
CA THR A 110 -4.28 -13.25 37.86
C THR A 110 -3.44 -14.08 38.82
N THR A 111 -2.60 -13.40 39.60
CA THR A 111 -2.09 -13.89 40.88
C THR A 111 -2.78 -13.13 41.98
#